data_AF-A0A1Z3HR43-F1
#
_entry.id   AF-A0A1Z3HR43-F1
#
_cell.length_a   1.000
_cell.length_b   1.000
_cell.length_c   1.000
_cell.angle_alpha   90.00
_cell.angle_beta   90.00
_cell.angle_gamma   90.00
#
_symmetry.space_group_name_H-M   'P 1'
#
loop_
_entity.id
_entity.type
_entity.pdbx_description
1 polymer ?
#
loop_
_entity_poly.entity_id
_entity_poly.type
_entity_poly.pdbx_seq_one_letter_code
_entity_poly.pdbx_strand_id
1 'polypeptide(L)'
;MSLLPHTPVPYTARIVAAKRIFEQTHQPALFQDPYATCLAGHEVDALLTQWQATAQRQQRPLSEVIRKRTRYVAIRTYFFDAWLQASCHQGRTPQVVILGAGLDTRA
;
A
#
# COMPACT_ATOMS: atom_id res chain seq x y z
N MET A 1 29.84 1.93 18.36
CA MET A 1 28.55 1.33 17.95
C MET A 1 27.84 2.36 17.07
N SER A 2 27.98 2.25 15.76
CA SER A 2 27.44 3.23 14.80
C SER A 2 25.92 3.09 14.74
N LEU A 3 25.19 4.13 15.14
CA LEU A 3 23.75 4.22 14.95
C LEU A 3 23.50 4.31 13.45
N LEU A 4 23.03 3.23 12.83
CA LEU A 4 22.46 3.34 11.48
C LEU A 4 21.40 4.45 11.51
N PRO A 5 21.35 5.35 10.53
CA PRO A 5 20.38 6.44 10.52
C PRO A 5 18.98 5.84 10.60
N HIS A 6 18.33 6.02 11.74
CA HIS A 6 16.95 5.59 11.94
C HIS A 6 16.09 6.38 10.95
N THR A 7 15.54 5.68 9.96
CA THR A 7 14.49 6.26 9.14
C THR A 7 13.28 6.46 10.05
N PRO A 8 12.76 7.67 10.24
CA PRO A 8 11.67 7.93 11.20
C PRO A 8 10.37 7.23 10.80
N VAL A 9 10.26 6.81 9.54
CA VAL A 9 9.12 6.03 9.01
C VAL A 9 9.43 4.53 9.08
N PRO A 10 8.60 3.73 9.78
CA PRO A 10 8.78 2.28 9.84
C PRO A 10 8.78 1.63 8.46
N TYR A 11 9.65 0.63 8.28
CA TYR A 11 9.75 -0.14 7.04
C TYR A 11 8.39 -0.69 6.57
N THR A 12 7.58 -1.21 7.50
CA THR A 12 6.24 -1.75 7.20
C THR A 12 5.31 -0.73 6.56
N ALA A 13 5.37 0.55 6.96
CA ALA A 13 4.56 1.61 6.38
C ALA A 13 4.96 1.87 4.92
N ARG A 14 6.27 1.90 4.63
CA ARG A 14 6.80 2.07 3.26
C ARG A 14 6.43 0.88 2.36
N ILE A 15 6.52 -0.35 2.87
CA ILE A 15 6.07 -1.55 2.13
C ILE A 15 4.57 -1.53 1.84
N VAL A 16 3.75 -1.07 2.78
CA VAL A 16 2.30 -0.93 2.54
C VAL A 16 2.02 0.14 1.49
N ALA A 17 2.69 1.30 1.55
CA ALA A 17 2.57 2.35 0.54
C ALA A 17 2.97 1.84 -0.86
N ALA A 18 4.11 1.17 -0.97
CA ALA A 18 4.56 0.54 -2.23
C ALA A 18 3.52 -0.44 -2.78
N LYS A 19 2.89 -1.25 -1.90
CA LYS A 19 1.84 -2.19 -2.30
C LYS A 19 0.56 -1.53 -2.82
N ARG A 20 0.24 -0.31 -2.39
CA ARG A 20 -0.91 0.46 -2.90
C ARG A 20 -0.70 0.95 -4.33
N ILE A 21 0.54 1.19 -4.75
CA ILE A 21 0.86 1.57 -6.14
C ILE A 21 0.48 0.45 -7.12
N PHE A 22 0.78 -0.81 -6.76
CA PHE A 22 0.49 -1.94 -7.65
C PHE A 22 -1.01 -2.15 -7.91
N GLU A 23 -1.90 -1.73 -7.01
CA GLU A 23 -3.35 -1.79 -7.27
C GLU A 23 -3.74 -0.90 -8.44
N GLN A 24 -3.06 0.24 -8.64
CA GLN A 24 -3.32 1.16 -9.74
C GLN A 24 -2.98 0.56 -11.11
N THR A 25 -2.19 -0.53 -11.13
CA THR A 25 -1.87 -1.28 -12.36
C THR A 25 -2.95 -2.31 -12.73
N HIS A 26 -3.89 -2.59 -11.82
CA HIS A 26 -5.04 -3.45 -12.08
C HIS A 26 -6.16 -2.65 -12.77
N GLN A 27 -6.89 -3.27 -13.71
CA GLN A 27 -8.05 -2.66 -14.37
C GLN A 27 -9.28 -3.56 -14.27
N PRO A 28 -10.37 -3.12 -13.60
CA PRO A 28 -10.49 -1.86 -12.86
C PRO A 28 -9.71 -1.92 -11.52
N ALA A 29 -9.09 -0.80 -11.13
CA ALA A 29 -8.48 -0.66 -9.81
C ALA A 29 -9.56 -0.45 -8.75
N LEU A 30 -9.37 -1.00 -7.55
CA LEU A 30 -10.33 -0.84 -6.45
C LEU A 30 -10.29 0.56 -5.82
N PHE A 31 -9.16 1.26 -5.88
CA PHE A 31 -8.97 2.63 -5.39
C PHE A 31 -7.80 3.29 -6.11
N GLN A 32 -7.62 4.59 -5.86
CA GLN A 32 -6.48 5.38 -6.32
C GLN A 32 -5.81 6.04 -5.12
N ASP A 33 -4.48 5.93 -5.01
CA ASP A 33 -3.69 6.64 -4.00
C ASP A 33 -2.61 7.47 -4.72
N PRO A 34 -2.89 8.75 -5.02
CA PRO A 34 -1.98 9.59 -5.81
C PRO A 34 -0.66 9.90 -5.09
N TYR A 35 -0.59 9.69 -3.78
CA TYR A 35 0.59 10.01 -2.97
C TYR A 35 1.49 8.78 -2.73
N ALA A 36 0.99 7.56 -2.97
CA ALA A 36 1.73 6.33 -2.71
C ALA A 36 3.12 6.30 -3.37
N THR A 37 3.24 6.79 -4.62
CA THR A 37 4.51 6.84 -5.37
C THR A 37 5.57 7.68 -4.65
N CYS A 38 5.20 8.86 -4.17
CA CYS A 38 6.12 9.73 -3.44
C CYS A 38 6.53 9.11 -2.08
N LEU A 39 5.58 8.48 -1.39
CA LEU A 39 5.78 7.97 -0.02
C LEU A 39 6.48 6.61 0.05
N ALA A 40 6.39 5.78 -1.00
CA ALA A 40 7.04 4.47 -1.05
C ALA A 40 8.57 4.56 -1.21
N GLY A 41 9.07 5.63 -1.84
CA GLY A 41 10.49 5.76 -2.18
C GLY A 41 10.97 4.59 -3.04
N HIS A 42 12.18 4.07 -2.75
CA HIS A 42 12.81 2.98 -3.50
C HIS A 42 12.23 1.59 -3.23
N GLU A 43 11.23 1.46 -2.34
CA GLU A 43 10.70 0.14 -1.95
C GLU A 43 9.94 -0.56 -3.08
N VAL A 44 9.39 0.20 -4.05
CA VAL A 44 8.72 -0.37 -5.23
C VAL A 44 9.69 -1.21 -6.04
N ASP A 45 10.86 -0.64 -6.35
CA ASP A 45 11.89 -1.30 -7.15
C ASP A 45 12.48 -2.49 -6.40
N ALA A 46 12.76 -2.33 -5.10
CA ALA A 46 13.26 -3.41 -4.25
C ALA A 46 12.29 -4.60 -4.20
N LEU A 47 10.98 -4.35 -4.05
CA LEU A 47 9.95 -5.38 -4.10
C LEU A 47 9.85 -6.04 -5.48
N LEU A 48 9.91 -5.25 -6.56
CA LEU A 48 9.88 -5.78 -7.93
C LEU A 48 11.05 -6.73 -8.19
N THR A 49 12.27 -6.34 -7.83
CA THR A 49 13.45 -7.22 -7.95
C THR A 49 13.25 -8.51 -7.15
N GLN A 50 12.77 -8.44 -5.92
CA GLN A 50 12.52 -9.62 -5.09
C GLN A 50 11.43 -10.53 -5.69
N TRP A 51 10.36 -9.94 -6.23
CA TRP A 51 9.24 -10.69 -6.79
C TRP A 51 9.56 -11.28 -8.17
N GLN A 52 10.42 -10.64 -8.97
CA GLN A 52 10.99 -11.22 -10.19
C GLN A 52 11.78 -12.49 -9.88
N ALA A 53 12.69 -12.44 -8.89
CA ALA A 53 13.43 -13.64 -8.47
C ALA A 53 12.49 -14.74 -7.93
N THR A 54 11.41 -14.35 -7.23
CA THR A 54 10.39 -15.29 -6.76
C THR A 54 9.64 -15.94 -7.92
N ALA A 55 9.23 -15.15 -8.93
CA ALA A 55 8.53 -15.60 -10.11
C ALA A 55 9.36 -16.62 -10.91
N GLN A 56 10.65 -16.31 -11.12
CA GLN A 56 11.61 -17.22 -11.77
C GLN A 56 11.75 -18.53 -11.01
N ARG A 57 12.01 -18.47 -9.70
CA ARG A 57 12.17 -19.68 -8.86
C ARG A 57 10.92 -20.57 -8.87
N GLN A 58 9.74 -19.97 -8.89
CA GLN A 58 8.47 -20.70 -8.87
C GLN A 58 7.99 -21.10 -10.27
N GLN A 59 8.66 -20.66 -11.33
CA GLN A 59 8.21 -20.81 -12.72
C GLN A 59 6.78 -20.29 -12.93
N ARG A 60 6.47 -19.11 -12.35
CA ARG A 60 5.17 -18.45 -12.44
C ARG A 60 5.29 -17.07 -13.07
N PRO A 61 4.23 -16.55 -13.73
CA PRO A 61 4.22 -15.16 -14.20
C PRO A 61 4.42 -14.16 -13.06
N LEU A 62 5.20 -13.09 -13.29
CA LEU A 62 5.41 -12.03 -12.32
C LEU A 62 4.09 -11.37 -11.87
N SER A 63 3.15 -11.19 -12.80
CA SER A 63 1.82 -10.63 -12.52
C SER A 63 1.06 -11.41 -11.46
N GLU A 64 1.21 -12.74 -11.44
CA GLU A 64 0.57 -13.59 -10.45
C GLU A 64 1.22 -13.45 -9.06
N VAL A 65 2.55 -13.34 -9.01
CA VAL A 65 3.28 -13.08 -7.78
C VAL A 65 2.89 -11.72 -7.21
N ILE A 66 2.87 -10.67 -8.04
CA ILE A 66 2.43 -9.32 -7.65
C ILE A 66 1.01 -9.40 -7.07
N ARG A 67 0.05 -9.94 -7.81
CA ARG A 67 -1.35 -10.07 -7.37
C ARG A 67 -1.47 -10.78 -6.02
N LYS A 68 -0.76 -11.89 -5.82
CA LYS A 68 -0.77 -12.61 -4.53
C LYS A 68 -0.19 -11.77 -3.38
N ARG A 69 0.83 -10.96 -3.65
CA ARG A 69 1.53 -10.16 -2.63
C ARG A 69 0.83 -8.84 -2.31
N THR A 70 -0.05 -8.35 -3.19
CA THR A 70 -0.72 -7.04 -3.06
C THR A 70 -2.20 -7.14 -2.72
N ARG A 71 -2.92 -8.25 -3.05
CA ARG A 71 -4.39 -8.32 -2.89
C ARG A 71 -4.89 -7.94 -1.49
N TYR A 72 -4.15 -8.32 -0.45
CA TYR A 72 -4.57 -8.02 0.92
C TYR A 72 -4.54 -6.51 1.19
N VAL A 73 -3.47 -5.83 0.77
CA VAL A 73 -3.37 -4.37 0.91
C VAL A 73 -4.44 -3.69 0.07
N ALA A 74 -4.74 -4.23 -1.12
CA ALA A 74 -5.74 -3.66 -1.98
C ALA A 74 -7.15 -3.72 -1.35
N ILE A 75 -7.59 -4.93 -0.98
CA ILE A 75 -8.91 -5.16 -0.35
C ILE A 75 -9.01 -4.41 0.98
N ARG A 76 -7.95 -4.42 1.80
CA ARG A 76 -7.93 -3.70 3.08
C ARG A 76 -8.13 -2.19 2.87
N THR A 77 -7.48 -1.61 1.86
CA THR A 77 -7.60 -0.17 1.58
C THR A 77 -9.01 0.17 1.13
N TYR A 78 -9.52 -0.57 0.13
CA TYR A 78 -10.90 -0.41 -0.35
C TYR A 78 -11.95 -0.53 0.76
N PHE A 79 -11.81 -1.52 1.64
CA PHE A 79 -12.74 -1.73 2.75
C PHE A 79 -12.81 -0.52 3.69
N PHE A 80 -11.65 -0.01 4.14
CA PHE A 80 -11.61 1.14 5.03
C PHE A 80 -12.05 2.43 4.35
N ASP A 81 -11.76 2.61 3.04
CA ASP A 81 -12.21 3.77 2.28
C ASP A 81 -13.74 3.79 2.15
N ALA A 82 -14.32 2.67 1.72
CA ALA A 82 -15.77 2.53 1.59
C ALA A 82 -16.47 2.72 2.94
N TRP A 83 -15.93 2.14 4.02
CA TRP A 83 -16.47 2.30 5.36
C TRP A 83 -16.40 3.75 5.86
N LEU A 84 -15.26 4.44 5.64
CA LEU A 84 -15.09 5.82 6.07
C LEU A 84 -16.02 6.77 5.30
N GLN A 85 -16.09 6.62 3.98
CA GLN A 85 -17.00 7.39 3.12
C GLN A 85 -18.46 7.18 3.56
N ALA A 86 -18.89 5.93 3.72
CA ALA A 86 -20.25 5.62 4.17
C ALA A 86 -20.56 6.23 5.54
N SER A 87 -19.61 6.22 6.46
CA SER A 87 -19.77 6.79 7.81
C SER A 87 -19.87 8.32 7.78
N CYS A 88 -19.10 8.99 6.90
CA CYS A 88 -19.12 10.44 6.78
C CYS A 88 -20.38 10.99 6.11
N HIS A 89 -21.02 10.23 5.23
CA HIS A 89 -22.22 10.68 4.52
C HIS A 89 -23.52 10.64 5.35
N GLN A 90 -23.52 10.11 6.57
CA GLN A 90 -24.73 9.96 7.41
C GLN A 90 -25.20 11.25 8.13
N GLY A 91 -24.87 12.43 7.60
CA GLY A 91 -25.46 13.72 8.03
C GLY A 91 -24.98 14.26 9.39
N ARG A 92 -23.96 13.65 9.99
CA ARG A 92 -23.24 14.18 11.16
C ARG A 92 -21.86 14.61 10.70
N THR A 93 -21.31 15.72 11.21
CA THR A 93 -19.90 16.08 11.04
C THR A 93 -19.05 15.13 11.88
N PRO A 94 -18.45 14.07 11.30
CA PRO A 94 -17.77 13.08 12.11
C PRO A 94 -16.35 13.56 12.44
N GLN A 95 -15.89 13.30 13.66
CA GLN A 95 -14.48 13.36 13.97
C GLN A 95 -13.83 12.04 13.55
N VAL A 96 -12.80 12.10 12.70
CA VAL A 96 -12.05 10.92 12.23
C VAL A 96 -10.68 10.91 12.88
N VAL A 97 -10.31 9.77 13.48
CA VAL A 97 -8.99 9.54 14.05
C VAL A 97 -8.39 8.29 13.42
N ILE A 98 -7.28 8.44 12.68
CA ILE A 98 -6.54 7.32 12.08
C ILE A 98 -5.38 6.98 13.00
N LEU A 99 -5.56 5.95 13.84
CA LEU A 99 -4.52 5.49 14.76
C LEU A 99 -3.41 4.76 14.02
N GLY A 100 -2.16 5.08 14.33
CA GLY A 100 -1.01 4.47 13.67
C GLY A 100 -0.96 4.78 12.17
N ALA A 101 -1.36 5.99 11.77
CA ALA A 101 -1.53 6.39 10.38
C ALA A 101 -0.31 6.07 9.49
N GLY A 102 0.91 6.23 10.00
CA GLY A 102 2.11 5.93 9.22
C GLY A 102 2.15 6.70 7.90
N LEU A 103 1.96 5.99 6.78
CA LEU A 103 1.86 6.56 5.42
C LEU A 103 0.44 6.41 4.84
N ASP A 104 -0.59 6.50 5.67
CA ASP A 104 -1.99 6.63 5.25
C ASP A 104 -2.22 8.02 4.64
N THR A 105 -2.98 8.09 3.55
CA THR A 105 -3.16 9.28 2.70
C THR A 105 -4.64 9.64 2.54
N ARG A 106 -5.51 9.13 3.43
CA ARG A 106 -6.95 9.40 3.41
C ARG A 106 -7.35 10.84 3.78
N ALA A 107 -6.46 11.61 4.39
CA ALA A 107 -6.70 12.97 4.85
C ALA A 107 -6.13 14.02 3.89
#